data_AF-A0A4V1SPZ1-F1
#
_entry.id   AF-A0A4V1SPZ1-F1
#
_cell.length_a   1.000
_cell.length_b   1.000
_cell.length_c   1.000
_cell.angle_alpha   90.00
_cell.angle_beta   90.00
_cell.angle_gamma   90.00
#
_symmetry.space_group_name_H-M   'P 1'
#
loop_
_entity.id
_entity.type
_entity.pdbx_description
1 polymer ?
#
loop_
_entity_poly.entity_id
_entity_poly.type
_entity_poly.pdbx_seq_one_letter_code
_entity_poly.pdbx_strand_id
1 'polypeptide(L)'
;MLASIFSKSRPINYVLIGVALVLFYALYLLKDTAWLNSPILMAEKAGLMGLLGCSLFLTGFITLRNTLTRTNTYALLLFLLFLVLFHTTLGNNNVIIANFFLLLALRRLISLQSLITPKEKI
;
A
#
# COMPACT_ATOMS: atom_id res chain seq x y z
N MET A 1 11.45 -20.16 6.09
CA MET A 1 11.79 -19.27 7.23
C MET A 1 11.24 -17.84 7.08
N LEU A 2 11.20 -17.24 5.88
CA LEU A 2 10.46 -15.98 5.65
C LEU A 2 8.99 -16.06 6.08
N ALA A 3 8.37 -17.23 5.87
CA ALA A 3 6.98 -17.45 6.22
C ALA A 3 6.68 -17.30 7.73
N SER A 4 7.60 -17.67 8.63
CA SER A 4 7.34 -17.57 10.07
C SER A 4 7.47 -16.15 10.61
N ILE A 5 8.17 -15.26 9.88
CA ILE A 5 8.31 -13.85 10.22
C ILE A 5 6.98 -13.14 9.93
N PHE A 6 6.33 -13.44 8.80
CA PHE A 6 5.08 -12.80 8.38
C PHE A 6 3.80 -13.55 8.81
N SER A 7 3.92 -14.75 9.39
CA SER A 7 2.80 -15.54 9.93
C SER A 7 2.28 -15.08 11.29
N LYS A 8 2.89 -14.04 11.89
CA LYS A 8 2.39 -13.44 13.12
C LYS A 8 2.42 -11.94 12.92
N SER A 9 1.24 -11.30 12.93
CA SER A 9 1.07 -9.86 12.77
C SER A 9 1.65 -9.12 13.98
N ARG A 10 2.97 -8.99 13.99
CA ARG A 10 3.72 -8.16 14.94
C ARG A 10 3.75 -6.73 14.38
N PRO A 11 3.58 -5.69 15.21
CA PRO A 11 3.67 -4.30 14.75
C PRO A 11 5.00 -4.01 14.04
N ILE A 12 6.06 -4.76 14.40
CA ILE A 12 7.38 -4.70 13.76
C ILE A 12 7.31 -4.97 12.24
N ASN A 13 6.43 -5.86 11.77
CA ASN A 13 6.34 -6.20 10.35
C ASN A 13 5.72 -5.06 9.53
N TYR A 14 4.77 -4.33 10.11
CA TYR A 14 4.19 -3.14 9.47
C TYR A 14 5.22 -2.05 9.33
N VAL A 15 6.02 -1.82 10.37
CA VAL A 15 7.13 -0.85 10.34
C VAL A 15 8.18 -1.27 9.31
N LEU A 16 8.57 -2.55 9.29
CA LEU A 16 9.54 -3.08 8.33
C LEU A 16 9.09 -2.86 6.88
N ILE A 17 7.82 -3.15 6.57
CA ILE A 17 7.25 -2.96 5.23
C ILE A 17 7.18 -1.47 4.88
N GLY A 18 6.79 -0.60 5.82
CA GLY A 18 6.79 0.85 5.61
C GLY A 18 8.19 1.40 5.31
N VAL A 19 9.19 0.99 6.10
CA VAL A 19 10.61 1.38 5.88
C VAL A 19 11.10 0.86 4.54
N ALA A 20 10.78 -0.38 4.18
CA ALA A 20 11.16 -0.94 2.88
C ALA A 20 10.56 -0.13 1.71
N LEU A 21 9.30 0.28 1.79
CA LEU A 21 8.67 1.12 0.75
C LEU A 21 9.38 2.47 0.59
N VAL A 22 9.70 3.14 1.71
CA VAL A 22 10.46 4.40 1.69
C VAL A 22 11.83 4.20 1.05
N LEU A 23 12.52 3.11 1.39
CA LEU A 23 13.84 2.79 0.86
C LEU A 23 13.78 2.53 -0.65
N PHE A 24 12.83 1.72 -1.13
CA PHE A 24 12.66 1.47 -2.57
C PHE A 24 12.29 2.72 -3.35
N TYR A 25 11.43 3.58 -2.79
CA TYR A 25 11.08 4.84 -3.44
C TYR A 25 12.26 5.82 -3.48
N ALA A 26 13.06 5.90 -2.42
CA ALA A 26 14.29 6.68 -2.40
C ALA A 26 15.30 6.18 -3.44
N LEU A 27 15.49 4.86 -3.55
CA LEU A 27 16.33 4.26 -4.61
C LEU A 27 15.82 4.59 -6.01
N TYR A 28 14.50 4.70 -6.20
CA TYR A 28 13.90 5.13 -7.45
C TYR A 28 14.19 6.61 -7.76
N LEU A 29 14.08 7.50 -6.76
CA LEU A 29 14.40 8.93 -6.89
C LEU A 29 15.87 9.20 -7.21
N LEU A 30 16.78 8.30 -6.81
CA LEU A 30 18.21 8.41 -7.13
C LEU A 30 18.51 8.11 -8.60
N LYS A 31 17.62 7.41 -9.33
CA LYS A 31 17.83 7.09 -10.75
C LYS A 31 17.64 8.29 -11.67
N ASP A 32 16.81 9.24 -11.27
CA ASP A 32 16.52 10.43 -12.05
C ASP A 32 16.57 11.63 -11.11
N THR A 33 17.59 12.48 -11.24
CA THR A 33 17.78 13.68 -10.41
C THR A 33 17.14 14.92 -11.02
N ALA A 34 16.43 14.80 -12.15
CA ALA A 34 15.83 15.94 -12.84
C ALA A 34 14.76 16.66 -11.99
N TRP A 35 14.19 16.00 -10.99
CA TRP A 35 13.22 16.59 -10.06
C TRP A 35 13.82 17.66 -9.14
N LEU A 36 15.14 17.66 -8.92
CA LEU A 36 15.81 18.69 -8.11
C LEU A 36 15.89 20.05 -8.82
N ASN A 37 15.70 20.07 -10.15
CA ASN A 37 15.83 21.28 -10.95
C ASN A 37 14.64 22.24 -10.78
N SER A 38 13.52 21.78 -10.23
CA SER A 38 12.35 22.63 -10.01
C SER A 38 11.62 22.30 -8.71
N PRO A 39 11.28 23.33 -7.90
CA PRO A 39 10.52 23.12 -6.66
C PRO A 39 9.16 22.47 -6.91
N ILE A 40 8.56 22.66 -8.10
CA ILE A 40 7.26 22.08 -8.44
C ILE A 40 7.36 20.56 -8.61
N LEU A 41 8.42 20.07 -9.26
CA LEU A 41 8.68 18.64 -9.48
C LEU A 41 9.03 17.96 -8.16
N MET A 42 9.76 18.65 -7.29
CA MET A 42 10.04 18.16 -5.93
C MET A 42 8.76 17.98 -5.11
N ALA A 43 7.84 18.95 -5.15
CA ALA A 43 6.55 18.86 -4.47
C ALA A 43 5.70 17.71 -5.04
N GLU A 44 5.72 17.50 -6.36
CA GLU A 44 5.00 16.40 -7.00
C GLU A 44 5.54 15.03 -6.56
N LYS A 45 6.87 14.83 -6.56
CA LYS A 45 7.49 13.58 -6.08
C LYS A 45 7.23 13.34 -4.59
N ALA A 46 7.28 14.38 -3.75
CA ALA A 46 6.92 14.28 -2.34
C ALA A 46 5.43 13.87 -2.16
N GLY A 47 4.53 14.45 -2.96
CA GLY A 47 3.11 14.09 -2.98
C GLY A 47 2.88 12.63 -3.36
N LEU A 48 3.58 12.13 -4.39
CA LEU A 48 3.51 10.72 -4.80
C LEU A 48 4.03 9.79 -3.71
N MET A 49 5.11 10.15 -3.02
CA MET A 49 5.61 9.37 -1.89
C MET A 49 4.56 9.26 -0.78
N GLY A 50 3.92 10.37 -0.42
CA GLY A 50 2.83 10.40 0.55
C GLY A 50 1.65 9.53 0.10
N LEU A 51 1.29 9.58 -1.18
CA LEU A 51 0.20 8.81 -1.75
C LEU A 51 0.49 7.30 -1.74
N LEU A 52 1.73 6.88 -2.03
CA LEU A 52 2.19 5.49 -1.89
C LEU A 52 2.19 5.04 -0.41
N GLY A 53 2.59 5.89 0.52
CA GLY A 53 2.46 5.61 1.95
C GLY A 53 1.00 5.41 2.37
N CYS A 54 0.11 6.29 1.91
CA CYS A 54 -1.34 6.18 2.12
C CYS A 54 -1.92 4.89 1.53
N SER A 55 -1.52 4.47 0.33
CA SER A 55 -2.00 3.22 -0.29
C SER A 55 -1.60 1.99 0.52
N LEU A 56 -0.38 1.99 1.07
CA LEU A 56 0.11 0.93 1.95
C LEU A 56 -0.64 0.91 3.28
N PHE A 57 -0.87 2.08 3.89
CA PHE A 57 -1.66 2.20 5.10
C PHE A 57 -3.11 1.73 4.88
N LEU A 58 -3.70 2.09 3.75
CA LEU A 58 -5.06 1.69 3.39
C LEU A 58 -5.16 0.17 3.22
N THR A 59 -4.17 -0.46 2.56
CA THR A 59 -4.08 -1.92 2.45
C THR A 59 -3.95 -2.59 3.81
N GLY A 60 -3.14 -2.03 4.71
CA GLY A 60 -3.03 -2.48 6.10
C GLY A 60 -4.34 -2.36 6.88
N PHE A 61 -5.08 -1.27 6.66
CA PHE A 61 -6.38 -1.06 7.28
C PHE A 61 -7.45 -2.03 6.77
N ILE A 62 -7.50 -2.28 5.45
CA ILE A 62 -8.44 -3.23 4.83
C ILE A 62 -8.21 -4.64 5.38
N THR A 63 -6.94 -5.06 5.46
CA THR A 63 -6.57 -6.40 5.94
C THR A 63 -6.86 -6.59 7.44
N LEU A 64 -6.62 -5.56 8.26
CA LEU A 64 -6.92 -5.58 9.69
C LEU A 64 -8.43 -5.58 9.97
N ARG A 65 -9.20 -4.73 9.27
CA ARG A 65 -10.64 -4.57 9.47
C ARG A 65 -11.45 -5.78 9.05
N ASN A 66 -11.06 -6.44 7.96
CA ASN A 66 -11.86 -7.52 7.41
C ASN A 66 -11.40 -8.92 7.87
N THR A 67 -10.38 -9.01 8.73
CA THR A 67 -9.84 -10.29 9.25
C THR A 67 -9.63 -11.36 8.16
N LEU A 68 -9.42 -10.93 6.90
CA LEU A 68 -9.32 -11.81 5.72
C LEU A 68 -8.10 -12.72 5.80
N THR A 69 -7.09 -12.27 6.54
CA THR A 69 -5.93 -13.06 6.91
C THR A 69 -6.00 -13.26 8.42
N ARG A 70 -6.08 -14.52 8.88
CA ARG A 70 -5.92 -14.84 10.30
C ARG A 70 -4.54 -14.38 10.77
N THR A 71 -4.44 -13.15 11.25
CA THR A 71 -3.25 -12.56 11.90
C THR A 71 -1.96 -12.56 11.07
N ASN A 72 -2.06 -12.42 9.74
CA ASN A 72 -0.88 -12.46 8.87
C ASN A 72 -0.66 -11.16 8.09
N THR A 73 0.60 -10.74 8.04
CA THR A 73 1.05 -9.53 7.31
C THR A 73 1.39 -9.79 5.83
N TYR A 74 1.02 -10.96 5.30
CA TYR A 74 1.35 -11.35 3.93
C TYR A 74 0.71 -10.45 2.87
N ALA A 75 -0.52 -9.99 3.06
CA ALA A 75 -1.21 -9.15 2.07
C ALA A 75 -0.45 -7.82 1.85
N LEU A 76 0.10 -7.23 2.91
CA LEU A 76 0.95 -6.05 2.84
C LEU A 76 2.28 -6.32 2.15
N LEU A 77 2.91 -7.47 2.45
CA LEU A 77 4.14 -7.87 1.79
C LEU A 77 3.92 -8.07 0.29
N LEU A 78 2.84 -8.75 -0.08
CA LEU A 78 2.47 -9.04 -1.46
C LEU A 78 2.18 -7.73 -2.23
N PHE A 79 1.50 -6.77 -1.59
CA PHE A 79 1.33 -5.43 -2.12
C PHE A 79 2.67 -4.73 -2.39
N LEU A 80 3.59 -4.73 -1.42
CA LEU A 80 4.93 -4.16 -1.59
C LEU A 80 5.71 -4.87 -2.70
N LEU A 81 5.63 -6.20 -2.76
CA LEU A 81 6.33 -7.00 -3.77
C LEU A 81 5.83 -6.66 -5.18
N PHE A 82 4.52 -6.51 -5.39
CA PHE A 82 3.97 -6.04 -6.67
C PHE A 82 4.48 -4.65 -7.02
N LEU A 83 4.54 -3.74 -6.05
CA LEU A 83 5.01 -2.38 -6.25
C LEU A 83 6.48 -2.33 -6.70
N VAL A 84 7.33 -3.19 -6.11
CA VAL A 84 8.75 -3.31 -6.48
C VAL A 84 8.95 -4.03 -7.82
N LEU A 85 8.18 -5.09 -8.10
CA LEU A 85 8.25 -5.82 -9.37
C LEU A 85 7.87 -4.92 -10.56
N PHE A 86 6.84 -4.10 -10.40
CA PHE A 86 6.39 -3.19 -11.44
C PHE A 86 6.97 -1.80 -11.28
N HIS A 87 8.30 -1.66 -11.37
CA HIS A 87 8.99 -0.37 -11.31
C HIS A 87 8.44 0.68 -12.30
N THR A 88 7.90 0.25 -13.44
CA THR A 88 7.26 1.14 -14.42
C THR A 88 6.03 1.86 -13.85
N THR A 89 5.34 1.28 -12.87
CA THR A 89 4.20 1.91 -12.17
C THR A 89 4.65 3.06 -11.29
N LEU A 90 5.88 3.03 -10.75
CA LEU A 90 6.48 4.12 -9.98
C LEU A 90 6.86 5.33 -10.84
N GLY A 91 7.06 5.12 -12.15
CA GLY A 91 7.42 6.17 -13.10
C GLY A 91 6.25 6.94 -13.68
N ASN A 92 5.02 6.41 -13.59
CA ASN A 92 3.84 7.04 -14.16
C ASN A 92 2.90 7.53 -13.05
N ASN A 93 2.82 8.85 -12.89
CA ASN A 93 2.02 9.50 -11.84
C ASN A 93 0.53 9.12 -11.94
N ASN A 94 0.00 8.99 -13.16
CA ASN A 94 -1.40 8.62 -13.37
C ASN A 94 -1.71 7.21 -12.87
N VAL A 95 -0.75 6.28 -13.04
CA VAL A 95 -0.91 4.89 -12.59
C VAL A 95 -0.92 4.80 -11.07
N ILE A 96 -0.07 5.57 -10.40
CA ILE A 96 -0.03 5.66 -8.93
C ILE A 96 -1.37 6.17 -8.39
N ILE A 97 -1.89 7.25 -8.97
CA ILE A 97 -3.17 7.86 -8.57
C ILE A 97 -4.32 6.86 -8.83
N ALA A 98 -4.35 6.23 -10.00
CA ALA A 98 -5.38 5.24 -10.33
C ALA A 98 -5.37 4.05 -9.37
N ASN A 99 -4.18 3.54 -8.99
CA ASN A 99 -4.05 2.44 -8.05
C ASN A 99 -4.62 2.79 -6.67
N PHE A 100 -4.37 4.01 -6.20
CA PHE A 100 -4.94 4.51 -4.94
C PHE A 100 -6.47 4.58 -4.97
N PHE A 101 -7.06 5.10 -6.06
CA PHE A 101 -8.52 5.11 -6.22
C PHE A 101 -9.11 3.70 -6.31
N LEU A 102 -8.43 2.77 -6.99
CA LEU A 102 -8.85 1.37 -7.04
C LEU A 102 -8.84 0.72 -5.65
N LEU A 103 -7.84 1.01 -4.81
CA LEU A 103 -7.80 0.50 -3.43
C LEU A 103 -8.93 1.08 -2.57
N LEU A 104 -9.29 2.36 -2.76
CA LEU A 104 -10.45 2.97 -2.09
C LEU A 104 -11.77 2.31 -2.52
N ALA A 105 -11.93 2.04 -3.83
CA ALA A 105 -13.10 1.33 -4.35
C ALA A 105 -13.16 -0.10 -3.80
N LEU A 106 -12.02 -0.79 -3.76
CA LEU A 106 -11.91 -2.15 -3.21
C LEU A 106 -12.29 -2.19 -1.73
N ARG A 107 -11.85 -1.22 -0.93
CA ARG A 107 -12.27 -1.08 0.48
C ARG A 107 -13.80 -1.04 0.59
N ARG A 108 -14.47 -0.24 -0.25
CA ARG A 108 -15.94 -0.13 -0.24
C ARG A 108 -16.59 -1.46 -0.62
N LEU A 109 -16.10 -2.14 -1.65
CA LEU A 109 -16.62 -3.43 -2.11
C LEU A 109 -16.49 -4.51 -1.02
N ILE A 110 -15.33 -4.63 -0.40
CA ILE A 110 -15.07 -5.58 0.68
C ILE A 110 -15.99 -5.33 1.90
N SER A 111 -16.23 -4.06 2.24
CA SER A 111 -17.16 -3.69 3.32
C SER A 111 -18.61 -4.05 3.01
N LEU A 112 -19.02 -4.02 1.74
CA LEU A 112 -20.38 -4.39 1.32
C LEU A 112 -20.61 -5.91 1.36
N GLN A 113 -19.55 -6.71 1.18
CA GLN A 113 -19.64 -8.16 1.28
C GLN A 113 -19.76 -8.63 2.74
N SER A 114 -19.37 -7.79 3.71
CA SER A 114 -19.57 -7.97 5.16
C SER A 114 -21.01 -7.70 5.61
N LEU A 115 -22.03 -8.06 4.83
CA LEU A 115 -23.42 -8.12 5.29
C LEU A 115 -23.59 -9.28 6.28
N ILE A 116 -23.05 -9.09 7.49
CA ILE A 116 -23.41 -9.86 8.67
C ILE A 116 -24.85 -9.44 9.00
N THR A 117 -25.79 -10.23 8.47
CA THR A 117 -27.23 -10.30 8.79
C THR A 117 -28.00 -8.97 8.73
N PRO A 118 -28.81 -8.71 7.69
CA PRO A 118 -30.06 -8.02 7.96
C PRO A 118 -30.82 -8.91 8.94
N LYS A 119 -31.01 -8.43 10.18
CA LYS A 119 -31.90 -9.09 11.14
C LYS A 119 -33.22 -9.34 10.40
N GLU A 120 -33.64 -10.60 10.31
CA GLU A 120 -35.01 -10.93 9.96
C GLU A 120 -35.90 -10.10 10.89
N LYS A 121 -36.66 -9.17 10.29
CA LYS A 121 -37.78 -8.56 10.96
C LYS A 121 -38.83 -9.66 11.09
N ILE A 122 -39.03 -10.13 12.31
CA ILE A 122 -40.27 -10.78 12.74
C ILE A 122 -41.37 -9.71 12.71
#